data_AF-A0A378G150-F1
#
_entry.id   AF-A0A378G150-F1
#
_cell.length_a   1.000
_cell.length_b   1.000
_cell.length_c   1.000
_cell.angle_alpha   90.00
_cell.angle_beta   90.00
_cell.angle_gamma   90.00
#
_symmetry.space_group_name_H-M   'P 1'
#
loop_
_entity.id
_entity.type
_entity.pdbx_description
1 polymer ?
#
loop_
_entity_poly.entity_id
_entity_poly.type
_entity_poly.pdbx_seq_one_letter_code
_entity_poly.pdbx_strand_id
1 'polypeptide(L)' 'MKTIRTTCPYCGVGCGVLASVDDAGQVSVRGDDQHPANLGRLCVKGAALGRPRAWRGGC' A
#
# COMPACT_ATOMS: atom_id res chain seq x y z
N MET A 1 -10.66 -11.59 -5.80
CA MET A 1 -10.03 -10.34 -5.32
C MET A 1 -10.34 -10.06 -3.85
N LYS A 2 -9.36 -10.23 -2.95
CA LYS A 2 -9.48 -9.91 -1.52
C LYS A 2 -8.80 -8.57 -1.27
N THR A 3 -9.54 -7.59 -0.75
CA THR A 3 -9.01 -6.28 -0.35
C THR A 3 -8.89 -6.20 1.17
N ILE A 4 -7.73 -5.80 1.66
CA ILE A 4 -7.40 -5.66 3.08
C ILE A 4 -7.15 -4.17 3.35
N ARG A 5 -7.79 -3.63 4.39
CA ARG A 5 -7.49 -2.29 4.90
C ARG A 5 -6.36 -2.40 5.91
N THR A 6 -5.34 -1.58 5.77
CA THR A 6 -4.19 -1.53 6.68
C THR A 6 -3.60 -0.12 6.71
N THR A 7 -2.54 0.10 7.47
CA THR A 7 -1.89 1.40 7.62
C THR A 7 -0.50 1.42 6.96
N CYS A 8 -0.10 2.58 6.47
CA CYS A 8 1.21 2.81 5.87
C CYS A 8 2.32 2.80 6.95
N PRO A 9 3.33 1.91 6.86
CA PRO A 9 4.35 1.76 7.89
C PRO A 9 5.52 2.74 7.76
N TYR A 10 5.53 3.63 6.75
CA TYR A 10 6.74 4.36 6.38
C TYR A 10 7.14 5.54 7.29
N CYS A 11 6.17 6.22 7.91
CA CYS A 11 6.45 7.50 8.59
C CYS A 11 5.67 7.74 9.89
N GLY A 12 4.84 6.80 10.33
CA GLY A 12 4.08 6.93 11.58
C GLY A 12 2.86 7.85 11.54
N VAL A 13 2.60 8.57 10.43
CA VAL A 13 1.36 9.37 10.23
C VAL A 13 0.11 8.49 10.29
N GLY A 14 0.24 7.20 9.97
CA GLY A 14 -0.88 6.26 10.01
C GLY A 14 -1.84 6.42 8.83
N CYS A 15 -1.35 6.82 7.64
CA CYS A 15 -2.17 6.86 6.44
C CYS A 15 -2.84 5.52 6.17
N GLY A 16 -4.15 5.51 5.94
CA GLY A 16 -4.88 4.30 5.57
C GLY A 16 -4.61 3.91 4.13
N VAL A 17 -4.44 2.61 3.90
CA VAL A 17 -4.22 2.01 2.58
C VAL A 17 -5.11 0.79 2.37
N LEU A 18 -5.47 0.56 1.11
CA LEU A 18 -6.18 -0.61 0.64
C LEU A 18 -5.20 -1.46 -0.17
N ALA A 19 -4.91 -2.66 0.31
CA ALA A 19 -4.09 -3.65 -0.38
C ALA A 19 -5.00 -4.73 -0.98
N SER A 20 -4.86 -5.01 -2.28
CA SER A 20 -5.61 -6.07 -2.95
C SER A 20 -4.68 -7.02 -3.69
N VAL A 21 -5.02 -8.30 -3.68
CA VAL A 21 -4.34 -9.33 -4.47
C VAL A 21 -5.33 -9.83 -5.52
N ASP A 22 -4.90 -9.79 -6.78
CA ASP A 22 -5.66 -10.36 -7.89
C ASP A 22 -5.41 -11.87 -8.03
N ASP A 23 -6.10 -12.49 -8.98
CA ASP A 23 -6.05 -13.95 -9.17
C ASP A 23 -4.70 -14.41 -9.78
N ALA A 24 -3.92 -13.49 -10.34
CA ALA A 24 -2.55 -13.72 -10.81
C ALA A 24 -1.50 -13.52 -9.71
N GLY A 25 -1.92 -13.16 -8.49
CA GLY A 25 -1.04 -12.90 -7.35
C GLY A 25 -0.41 -11.51 -7.37
N GLN A 26 -0.81 -10.61 -8.27
CA GLN A 26 -0.31 -9.25 -8.30
C GLN A 26 -0.92 -8.44 -7.15
N VAL A 27 -0.04 -7.79 -6.39
CA VAL A 27 -0.42 -6.91 -5.28
C VAL A 27 -0.58 -5.49 -5.80
N SER A 28 -1.74 -4.89 -5.52
CA SER A 28 -2.00 -3.47 -5.73
C SER A 28 -2.24 -2.78 -4.39
N VAL A 29 -1.67 -1.59 -4.22
CA VAL A 29 -1.85 -0.78 -3.01
C VAL A 29 -2.25 0.62 -3.41
N ARG A 30 -3.32 1.14 -2.81
CA ARG A 30 -3.79 2.52 -2.98
C ARG A 30 -4.17 3.14 -1.63
N GLY A 31 -4.34 4.46 -1.59
CA GLY A 31 -4.84 5.13 -0.39
C GLY A 31 -6.30 4.74 -0.10
N ASP A 32 -6.67 4.75 1.17
CA ASP A 32 -8.06 4.58 1.59
C ASP A 32 -8.76 5.94 1.63
N ASP A 33 -9.66 6.19 0.68
CA ASP A 33 -10.44 7.42 0.56
C ASP A 33 -11.31 7.71 1.80
N GLN A 34 -11.65 6.67 2.58
CA GLN A 34 -12.45 6.79 3.80
C GLN A 34 -11.61 7.00 5.06
N HIS A 35 -10.28 6.91 4.98
CA HIS A 35 -9.44 6.98 6.17
C HIS A 35 -9.18 8.44 6.58
N PRO A 36 -9.46 8.83 7.84
CA PRO A 36 -9.45 10.24 8.26
C PRO A 36 -8.08 10.90 8.17
N ALA A 37 -7.00 10.13 8.35
CA ALA A 37 -5.64 10.67 8.36
C ALA A 37 -5.15 11.17 6.98
N ASN A 38 -5.68 10.63 5.89
CA ASN A 38 -5.12 10.89 4.56
C ASN A 38 -6.14 11.05 3.43
N LEU A 39 -7.40 10.66 3.64
CA LEU A 39 -8.49 10.83 2.66
C LEU A 39 -8.07 10.36 1.25
N GLY A 40 -7.47 9.17 1.17
CA GLY A 40 -7.00 8.59 -0.08
C GLY A 40 -5.64 9.09 -0.59
N ARG A 41 -5.13 10.20 -0.07
CA ARG A 41 -3.84 10.76 -0.52
C ARG A 41 -2.67 9.99 0.08
N LEU A 42 -1.59 9.83 -0.68
CA LEU A 42 -0.36 9.20 -0.22
C LEU A 42 0.85 10.04 -0.62
N CYS A 43 1.86 10.09 0.24
CA CYS A 43 3.17 10.64 -0.12
C CYS A 43 3.91 9.68 -1.08
N VAL A 44 5.05 10.11 -1.62
CA VAL A 44 5.87 9.30 -2.54
C VAL A 44 6.24 7.93 -1.96
N LYS A 45 6.47 7.84 -0.64
CA LYS A 45 6.79 6.57 0.04
C LYS A 45 5.58 5.64 0.09
N GLY A 46 4.41 6.18 0.46
CA GLY A 46 3.17 5.42 0.51
C GLY A 46 2.71 4.95 -0.87
N ALA A 47 2.81 5.80 -1.89
CA ALA A 47 2.45 5.45 -3.28
C ALA A 47 3.33 4.33 -3.85
N ALA A 48 4.56 4.16 -3.34
CA ALA A 48 5.46 3.09 -3.74
C ALA A 48 5.19 1.73 -3.06
N LEU A 49 4.25 1.62 -2.11
CA LEU A 49 3.97 0.38 -1.38
C LEU A 49 3.55 -0.79 -2.30
N GLY A 50 2.79 -0.49 -3.37
CA GLY A 50 2.33 -1.50 -4.33
C GLY A 50 3.38 -1.93 -5.34
N ARG A 51 4.59 -1.34 -5.30
CA ARG A 51 5.69 -1.76 -6.15
C ARG A 51 6.45 -2.84 -5.40
N PRO A 52 6.34 -4.13 -5.78
CA PRO A 52 7.23 -5.14 -5.24
C PRO A 52 8.65 -4.67 -5.52
N ARG A 53 9.47 -4.54 -4.46
CA ARG A 53 10.91 -4.43 -4.66
C ARG A 53 11.29 -5.72 -5.35
N ALA A 54 11.70 -5.64 -6.62
CA ALA A 54 12.35 -6.75 -7.29
C ALA A 54 13.46 -7.20 -6.35
N TRP A 55 13.27 -8.37 -5.73
CA TRP A 55 14.29 -8.97 -4.90
C TRP A 55 15.41 -9.36 -5.85
N ARG A 56 16.37 -8.45 -6.04
CA ARG A 56 17.67 -8.80 -6.59
C ARG A 56 18.38 -9.52 -5.45
N GLY A 57 18.33 -10.85 -5.47
CA GLY A 57 19.09 -11.68 -4.55
C GLY A 57 20.55 -11.23 -4.52
N GLY A 58 21.12 -11.17 -3.32
CA GLY A 58 22.47 -10.68 -3.10
C GLY A 58 22.87 -10.62 -1.63
N CYS A 59 22.61 -11.70 -0.88
CA CYS A 59 23.58 -12.30 0.02
C CYS A 59 23.25 -13.78 0.15
#